data_AF-A0A1A6HRR9-F1
#
_entry.id   AF-A0A1A6HRR9-F1
#
_cell.length_a   1.000
_cell.length_b   1.000
_cell.length_c   1.000
_cell.angle_alpha   90.00
_cell.angle_beta   90.00
_cell.angle_gamma   90.00
#
_symmetry.space_group_name_H-M   'P 1'
#
loop_
_entity.id
_entity.type
_entity.pdbx_description
1 polymer ?
#
loop_
_entity_poly.entity_id
_entity_poly.type
_entity_poly.pdbx_seq_one_letter_code
_entity_poly.pdbx_strand_id
1 'polypeptide(L)'
;DSDLFLLDTRVVWASEEGWLEFDITATSNLWVVTPQHNMGLQLSVVTQDGLHVNPRAAGLVGRDGPYDKQPFMVAFFKVSEVHVRTTRSASSRRRQQSRNRSTQSQDVSRGSSA
;
A
#
# COMPACT_ATOMS: atom_id res chain seq x y z
N ASP A 1 -2.51 19.07 -25.16
CA ASP A 1 -1.73 17.82 -25.20
C ASP A 1 -2.21 16.87 -24.12
N SER A 2 -2.12 15.56 -24.36
CA SER A 2 -2.30 14.55 -23.32
C SER A 2 -0.95 14.36 -22.64
N ASP A 3 -0.89 14.41 -21.30
CA ASP A 3 0.34 14.22 -20.53
C ASP A 3 0.82 12.75 -20.58
N LEU A 4 1.33 12.34 -21.74
CA LEU A 4 1.97 11.04 -21.95
C LEU A 4 3.40 11.10 -21.43
N PHE A 5 3.70 10.28 -20.43
CA PHE A 5 5.06 10.03 -19.96
C PHE A 5 5.58 8.73 -20.57
N LEU A 6 6.83 8.74 -21.03
CA LEU A 6 7.48 7.51 -21.50
C LEU A 6 7.77 6.61 -20.29
N LEU A 7 7.36 5.35 -20.39
CA LEU A 7 7.57 4.32 -19.36
C LEU A 7 8.87 3.57 -19.60
N ASP A 8 8.95 2.89 -20.74
CA ASP A 8 10.04 2.01 -21.15
C ASP A 8 10.09 1.96 -22.69
N THR A 9 11.14 1.40 -23.27
CA THR A 9 11.30 1.24 -24.72
C THR A 9 12.06 -0.04 -25.04
N ARG A 10 11.50 -0.87 -25.92
CA ARG A 10 12.08 -2.13 -26.37
C ARG A 10 12.35 -2.05 -27.88
N VAL A 11 13.57 -2.37 -28.27
CA VAL A 11 13.93 -2.60 -29.69
C VAL A 11 13.76 -4.09 -29.96
N VAL A 12 13.03 -4.42 -31.02
CA VAL A 12 12.71 -5.80 -31.43
C VAL A 12 12.80 -5.92 -32.95
N TRP A 13 13.16 -7.10 -33.43
CA TRP A 13 13.12 -7.44 -34.86
C TRP A 13 11.74 -7.97 -35.26
N ALA A 14 11.32 -7.70 -36.50
CA ALA A 14 10.04 -8.19 -37.02
C ALA A 14 9.94 -9.73 -37.16
N SER A 15 11.06 -10.44 -36.97
CA SER A 15 11.13 -11.90 -36.92
C SER A 15 11.08 -12.48 -35.49
N GLU A 16 11.02 -11.65 -34.46
CA GLU A 16 10.85 -12.11 -33.08
C GLU A 16 9.38 -12.48 -32.82
N GLU A 17 9.17 -13.62 -32.18
CA GLU A 17 7.86 -14.07 -31.70
C GLU A 17 7.93 -14.32 -30.19
N GLY A 18 6.93 -13.84 -29.44
CA GLY A 18 6.84 -14.04 -28.00
C GLY A 18 6.13 -12.92 -27.27
N TRP A 19 6.31 -12.90 -25.94
CA TRP A 19 5.83 -11.82 -25.08
C TRP A 19 6.86 -10.68 -25.04
N LEU A 20 6.36 -9.44 -25.03
CA LEU A 20 7.18 -8.26 -24.81
C LEU A 20 6.99 -7.78 -23.37
N GLU A 21 8.10 -7.73 -22.63
CA GLU A 21 8.16 -7.21 -21.27
C GLU A 21 8.54 -5.73 -21.29
N PHE A 22 7.88 -4.93 -20.44
CA PHE A 22 8.12 -3.50 -20.26
C PHE A 22 8.14 -3.17 -18.77
N ASP A 23 9.14 -2.40 -18.31
CA ASP A 23 9.17 -1.95 -16.91
C ASP A 23 8.18 -0.80 -16.68
N ILE A 24 7.22 -1.02 -15.78
CA ILE A 24 6.24 -0.02 -15.35
C ILE A 24 6.28 0.22 -13.82
N THR A 25 7.35 -0.21 -13.15
CA THR A 25 7.45 -0.27 -11.69
C THR A 25 7.23 1.08 -11.01
N ALA A 26 7.75 2.18 -11.57
CA ALA A 26 7.53 3.52 -11.01
C ALA A 26 6.04 3.91 -11.02
N THR A 27 5.35 3.60 -12.11
CA THR A 27 3.95 3.97 -12.35
C THR A 27 2.97 3.05 -11.62
N SER A 28 3.26 1.76 -11.52
CA SER A 28 2.44 0.84 -10.73
C SER A 28 2.45 1.20 -9.24
N ASN A 29 3.59 1.67 -8.71
CA ASN A 29 3.68 2.26 -7.36
C ASN A 29 2.87 3.57 -7.25
N LEU A 30 2.98 4.48 -8.24
CA LEU A 30 2.20 5.73 -8.27
C LEU A 30 0.68 5.45 -8.23
N TRP A 31 0.19 4.49 -8.98
CA TRP A 31 -1.24 4.14 -8.99
C TRP A 31 -1.74 3.54 -7.67
N VAL A 32 -0.88 2.85 -6.91
CA VAL A 32 -1.25 2.38 -5.55
C VAL A 32 -1.39 3.53 -4.57
N VAL A 33 -0.51 4.54 -4.65
CA VAL A 33 -0.55 5.73 -3.78
C VAL A 33 -1.65 6.71 -4.21
N THR A 34 -1.90 6.83 -5.51
CA THR A 34 -2.77 7.85 -6.08
C THR A 34 -3.64 7.27 -7.21
N PRO A 35 -4.66 6.44 -6.89
CA PRO A 35 -5.45 5.68 -7.88
C PRO A 35 -6.14 6.54 -8.93
N GLN A 36 -6.50 7.78 -8.59
CA GLN A 36 -7.10 8.75 -9.51
C GLN A 36 -6.17 9.22 -10.65
N HIS A 37 -4.88 8.89 -10.60
CA HIS A 37 -3.93 9.13 -11.70
C HIS A 37 -3.68 7.87 -12.57
N ASN A 38 -4.47 6.81 -12.40
CA ASN A 38 -4.46 5.69 -13.34
C ASN A 38 -5.22 6.05 -14.63
N MET A 39 -4.49 6.65 -15.57
CA MET A 39 -4.95 6.99 -16.92
C MET A 39 -4.84 5.82 -17.91
N GLY A 40 -4.44 4.62 -17.45
CA GLY A 40 -4.16 3.46 -18.29
C GLY A 40 -2.74 3.46 -18.89
N LEU A 41 -2.53 2.57 -19.87
CA LEU A 41 -1.28 2.41 -20.62
C LEU A 41 -1.55 2.60 -22.11
N GLN A 42 -0.61 3.24 -22.80
CA GLN A 42 -0.59 3.33 -24.26
C GLN A 42 0.72 2.71 -24.78
N LEU A 43 0.60 1.85 -25.78
CA LEU A 43 1.72 1.32 -26.53
C LEU A 43 1.82 2.01 -27.88
N SER A 44 2.99 2.55 -28.20
CA SER A 44 3.34 3.03 -29.54
C SER A 44 4.42 2.13 -30.13
N VAL A 45 4.39 1.96 -31.45
CA VAL A 45 5.48 1.33 -32.21
C VAL A 45 6.04 2.38 -33.13
N VAL A 46 7.37 2.53 -33.12
CA VAL A 46 8.12 3.36 -34.05
C VAL A 46 9.17 2.51 -34.74
N THR A 47 9.38 2.74 -36.03
CA THR A 47 10.52 2.17 -36.77
C THR A 47 11.82 2.89 -36.41
N GLN A 48 12.96 2.33 -36.83
CA GLN A 48 14.28 2.93 -36.60
C GLN A 48 14.45 4.31 -37.24
N ASP A 49 13.74 4.58 -38.34
CA ASP A 49 13.64 5.89 -39.01
C ASP A 49 12.54 6.81 -38.42
N GLY A 50 11.91 6.41 -37.32
CA GLY A 50 10.99 7.24 -36.54
C GLY A 50 9.53 7.27 -37.04
N LEU A 51 9.16 6.38 -37.96
CA LEU A 51 7.78 6.30 -38.46
C LEU A 51 6.90 5.57 -37.45
N HIS A 52 5.77 6.19 -37.08
CA HIS A 52 4.76 5.55 -36.24
C HIS A 52 4.02 4.44 -37.00
N VAL A 53 3.99 3.24 -36.42
CA VAL A 53 3.31 2.07 -36.98
C VAL A 53 2.16 1.69 -36.04
N ASN A 54 1.03 1.25 -36.62
CA ASN A 54 -0.06 0.70 -35.83
C ASN A 54 0.41 -0.61 -35.14
N PRO A 55 0.30 -0.77 -33.81
CA PRO A 55 0.78 -1.96 -33.12
C PRO A 55 0.26 -3.29 -33.69
N ARG A 56 -1.01 -3.34 -34.12
CA ARG A 56 -1.61 -4.55 -34.74
C ARG A 56 -1.01 -4.83 -36.12
N ALA A 57 -0.63 -3.80 -36.88
CA ALA A 57 0.08 -3.96 -38.15
C ALA A 57 1.54 -4.40 -37.97
N ALA A 58 2.14 -4.10 -36.82
CA ALA A 58 3.44 -4.62 -36.39
C ALA A 58 3.38 -6.03 -35.78
N GLY A 59 2.24 -6.73 -35.89
CA GLY A 59 2.06 -8.10 -35.37
C GLY A 59 1.70 -8.19 -33.88
N LEU A 60 1.59 -7.07 -33.15
CA LEU A 60 1.31 -7.09 -31.71
C LEU A 60 -0.16 -7.38 -31.42
N VAL A 61 -0.38 -8.30 -30.48
CA VAL A 61 -1.71 -8.73 -30.05
C VAL A 61 -2.23 -7.83 -28.93
N GLY A 62 -3.37 -7.19 -29.16
CA GLY A 62 -4.06 -6.37 -28.17
C GLY A 62 -5.17 -7.12 -27.43
N ARG A 63 -5.94 -6.38 -26.61
CA ARG A 63 -7.08 -6.90 -25.83
C ARG A 63 -8.15 -7.65 -26.66
N ASP A 64 -8.34 -7.29 -27.92
CA ASP A 64 -9.32 -7.96 -28.81
C ASP A 64 -8.76 -9.24 -29.48
N GLY A 65 -7.55 -9.66 -29.13
CA GLY A 65 -6.89 -10.84 -29.67
C GLY A 65 -7.28 -12.15 -28.99
N PRO A 66 -6.67 -13.28 -29.43
CA PRO A 66 -6.82 -14.59 -28.78
C PRO A 66 -6.60 -14.49 -27.28
N TYR A 67 -7.48 -15.11 -26.49
CA TYR A 67 -7.54 -14.96 -25.04
C TYR A 67 -6.23 -15.32 -24.33
N ASP A 68 -5.55 -16.36 -24.83
CA ASP A 68 -4.24 -16.84 -24.38
C ASP A 68 -3.07 -15.91 -24.73
N LYS A 69 -3.32 -14.86 -25.52
CA LYS A 69 -2.33 -13.88 -26.00
C LYS A 69 -2.71 -12.43 -25.68
N GLN A 70 -3.71 -12.19 -24.83
CA GLN A 70 -4.08 -10.84 -24.41
C GLN A 70 -3.03 -10.26 -23.45
N PRO A 71 -2.67 -8.97 -23.57
CA PRO A 71 -1.69 -8.34 -22.69
C PRO A 71 -2.19 -8.33 -21.24
N PHE A 72 -1.29 -8.68 -20.32
CA PHE A 72 -1.54 -8.69 -18.88
C PHE A 72 -0.45 -7.92 -18.14
N MET A 73 -0.73 -7.55 -16.89
CA MET A 73 0.19 -6.83 -16.02
C MET A 73 0.54 -7.71 -14.82
N VAL A 74 1.82 -7.79 -14.47
CA VAL A 74 2.30 -8.43 -13.24
C VAL A 74 2.97 -7.36 -12.38
N ALA A 75 2.62 -7.30 -11.10
CA ALA A 75 3.23 -6.39 -10.15
C ALA A 75 3.37 -7.06 -8.78
N PHE A 76 4.51 -6.84 -8.13
CA PHE A 76 4.83 -7.39 -6.81
C PHE A 76 4.94 -6.25 -5.81
N PHE A 77 4.03 -6.18 -4.84
CA PHE A 77 4.03 -5.16 -3.80
C PHE A 77 4.39 -5.76 -2.45
N LYS A 78 5.29 -5.10 -1.73
CA LYS A 78 5.61 -5.45 -0.34
C LYS A 78 4.75 -4.63 0.61
N VAL A 79 3.74 -5.25 1.20
CA VAL A 79 3.00 -4.64 2.32
C VAL A 79 3.86 -4.74 3.57
N SER A 80 4.09 -3.60 4.24
CA SER A 80 4.71 -3.60 5.58
C SER A 80 3.62 -3.73 6.63
N GLU A 81 3.53 -4.89 7.27
CA GLU A 81 2.71 -5.06 8.47
C GLU A 81 3.28 -4.21 9.62
N VAL A 82 2.83 -2.97 9.71
CA VAL A 82 3.12 -2.11 10.87
C VAL A 82 2.46 -2.76 12.08
N HIS A 83 3.27 -3.46 12.87
CA HIS A 83 2.87 -4.04 14.14
C HIS A 83 2.54 -2.90 15.11
N VAL A 84 1.29 -2.45 15.13
CA VAL A 84 0.79 -1.42 16.03
C VAL A 84 0.96 -1.90 17.47
N ARG A 85 2.01 -1.42 18.13
CA ARG A 85 2.27 -1.72 19.53
C ARG A 85 1.23 -1.02 20.39
N THR A 86 0.16 -1.72 20.76
CA THR A 86 -0.80 -1.27 21.76
C THR A 86 -0.07 -0.82 23.02
N THR A 87 -0.33 0.41 23.45
CA THR A 87 0.19 0.95 24.71
C THR A 87 -0.31 0.09 25.87
N ARG A 88 0.58 -0.68 26.48
CA ARG A 88 0.23 -1.48 27.67
C ARG A 88 -0.09 -0.53 28.82
N SER A 89 -1.32 -0.57 29.31
CA SER A 89 -1.71 0.12 30.53
C SER A 89 -0.95 -0.46 31.73
N ALA A 90 0.01 0.30 32.24
CA ALA A 90 0.62 -0.01 33.52
C ALA A 90 -0.46 0.11 34.60
N SER A 91 -0.83 -1.00 35.24
CA SER A 91 -1.78 -0.96 36.36
C SER A 91 -1.14 -0.17 37.51
N SER A 92 -1.72 0.99 37.83
CA SER A 92 -1.26 1.80 38.95
C SER A 92 -1.51 1.03 40.25
N ARG A 93 -0.46 0.38 40.76
CA ARG A 93 -0.56 -0.38 42.00
C ARG A 93 -0.83 0.57 43.17
N ARG A 94 -2.08 0.51 43.62
CA ARG A 94 -2.46 0.48 45.04
C ARG A 94 -2.20 1.78 45.82
N ARG A 95 -3.23 2.63 45.87
CA ARG A 95 -3.57 3.32 47.13
C ARG A 95 -5.04 3.12 47.49
N GLN A 96 -5.31 1.94 48.05
CA GLN A 96 -6.60 1.53 48.58
C GLN A 96 -6.89 2.31 49.87
N GLN A 97 -7.32 3.57 49.75
CA GLN A 97 -7.64 4.43 50.88
C GLN A 97 -9.06 4.16 51.39
N SER A 98 -9.26 2.96 51.95
CA SER A 98 -10.44 2.65 52.74
C SER A 98 -10.08 2.65 54.22
N ARG A 99 -10.67 3.58 54.96
CA ARG A 99 -10.88 3.50 56.42
C ARG A 99 -11.96 4.50 56.85
N ASN A 100 -13.22 4.17 56.54
CA ASN A 100 -14.32 4.61 57.39
C ASN A 100 -14.12 3.97 58.76
N ARG A 101 -13.99 4.78 59.81
CA ARG A 101 -14.27 4.35 61.18
C ARG A 101 -14.78 5.53 62.01
N SER A 102 -16.08 5.74 61.95
CA SER A 102 -16.81 6.41 63.02
C SER A 102 -16.80 5.52 64.26
N THR A 103 -16.42 6.08 65.41
CA THR A 103 -16.97 5.78 66.75
C THR A 103 -16.44 6.84 67.70
N GLN A 104 -17.28 7.79 68.06
CA GLN A 104 -17.03 8.74 69.14
C GLN A 104 -17.42 8.05 70.46
N SER A 105 -16.53 8.02 71.44
CA SER A 105 -16.81 7.47 72.77
C SER A 105 -16.25 8.40 73.85
N GLN A 106 -17.15 9.09 74.55
CA GLN A 106 -16.90 9.73 75.85
C GLN A 106 -16.97 8.67 76.99
N ASP A 107 -16.38 8.83 78.19
CA ASP A 107 -15.24 9.68 78.62
C ASP A 107 -14.18 8.82 79.37
N VAL A 108 -14.10 8.60 80.70
CA VAL A 108 -14.77 9.14 81.90
C VAL A 108 -13.71 9.44 82.98
N SER A 109 -13.55 10.71 83.36
CA SER A 109 -12.49 11.16 84.29
C SER A 109 -12.78 10.94 85.79
N ARG A 110 -11.72 10.62 86.55
CA ARG A 110 -11.49 10.70 88.03
C ARG A 110 -11.52 9.39 88.84
N GLY A 111 -10.38 9.08 89.47
CA GLY A 111 -10.30 9.15 90.95
C GLY A 111 -9.92 7.89 91.75
N SER A 112 -8.75 7.96 92.40
CA SER A 112 -8.43 7.42 93.74
C SER A 112 -8.27 5.91 94.00
N SER A 113 -7.00 5.50 94.09
CA SER A 113 -6.30 4.99 95.29
C SER A 113 -6.91 3.99 96.29
N ALA A 114 -6.01 3.10 96.74
CA ALA A 114 -6.01 2.22 97.93
C ALA A 114 -6.75 0.87 97.78
#